data_AF-X0VGE4-F1
#
_entry.id   AF-X0VGE4-F1
#
_cell.length_a   1.000
_cell.length_b   1.000
_cell.length_c   1.000
_cell.angle_alpha   90.00
_cell.angle_beta   90.00
_cell.angle_gamma   90.00
#
_symmetry.space_group_name_H-M   'P 1'
#
loop_
_entity.id
_entity.type
_entity.pdbx_description
1 polymer ?
#
loop_
_entity_poly.entity_id
_entity_poly.type
_entity_poly.pdbx_seq_one_letter_code
_entity_poly.pdbx_strand_id
1 'polypeptide(L)'
;IRPWTNARALVASANGVVYAGDDGRIEFQIDSSSRMVINLTGQEVFLGALSVLGEEADLNVGIVGFTLLSDLHNGQGVDLSPGTFTITDQNLGIISTIDVSAATDINDVLTIINAQLAADGITNLQATIGLEKNNILLDTTQNGLISNVTALDKLNEGNGVDLHPGEILVTDGGAINATVDFSSAATIGDIITAFNTQIAAQGIANVAMQINAAGTALEIIDSNGVPLGLSIMETSASENTASTLGILGDIDPTLMGRDLDPVVSFKV
;
A
#
# COMPACT_ATOMS: atom_id res chain seq x y z
N ILE A 1 -33.36 -64.91 7.79
CA ILE A 1 -32.24 -65.25 6.89
C ILE A 1 -30.98 -65.09 7.72
N ARG A 2 -30.27 -66.19 8.01
CA ARG A 2 -29.10 -66.18 8.91
C ARG A 2 -27.83 -66.10 8.06
N PRO A 3 -26.92 -65.14 8.32
CA PRO A 3 -25.59 -65.17 7.74
C PRO A 3 -24.79 -66.30 8.39
N TRP A 4 -24.06 -67.07 7.60
CA TRP A 4 -23.21 -68.16 8.07
C TRP A 4 -21.75 -67.72 7.96
N THR A 5 -21.05 -67.53 9.08
CA THR A 5 -19.60 -67.34 9.12
C THR A 5 -18.98 -68.49 9.90
N ASN A 6 -17.99 -69.18 9.31
CA ASN A 6 -17.44 -70.43 9.85
C ASN A 6 -16.01 -70.29 10.41
N ALA A 7 -15.54 -69.06 10.67
CA ALA A 7 -14.24 -68.79 11.27
C ALA A 7 -14.29 -67.60 12.23
N ARG A 8 -13.54 -67.66 13.33
CA ARG A 8 -13.39 -66.52 14.27
C ARG A 8 -12.41 -65.52 13.67
N ALA A 9 -12.87 -64.30 13.40
CA ALA A 9 -12.10 -63.24 12.73
C ALA A 9 -10.84 -62.78 13.49
N LEU A 10 -10.79 -62.98 14.80
CA LEU A 10 -9.72 -62.51 15.68
C LEU A 10 -9.17 -63.68 16.48
N VAL A 11 -7.86 -63.92 16.35
CA VAL A 11 -7.13 -64.98 17.07
C VAL A 11 -6.04 -64.33 17.90
N ALA A 12 -6.01 -64.61 19.20
CA ALA A 12 -4.97 -64.10 20.09
C ALA A 12 -3.63 -64.81 19.82
N SER A 13 -2.54 -64.04 19.72
CA SER A 13 -1.16 -64.53 19.60
C SER A 13 -0.25 -63.88 20.64
N ALA A 14 0.98 -64.38 20.75
CA ALA A 14 2.00 -63.88 21.68
C ALA A 14 2.38 -62.39 21.45
N ASN A 15 2.12 -61.85 20.26
CA ASN A 15 2.44 -60.45 19.89
C ASN A 15 1.18 -59.57 19.74
N GLY A 16 0.02 -60.05 20.20
CA GLY A 16 -1.26 -59.33 20.11
C GLY A 16 -2.34 -60.13 19.37
N VAL A 17 -3.46 -59.47 19.06
CA VAL A 17 -4.56 -60.07 18.29
C VAL A 17 -4.19 -60.06 16.81
N VAL A 18 -4.10 -61.24 16.20
CA VAL A 18 -3.87 -61.39 14.76
C VAL A 18 -5.23 -61.54 14.09
N TYR A 19 -5.52 -60.63 13.16
CA TYR A 19 -6.65 -60.79 12.25
C TYR A 19 -6.30 -61.91 11.26
N ALA A 20 -6.91 -63.08 11.44
CA ALA A 20 -6.60 -64.27 10.65
C ALA A 20 -7.42 -64.36 9.35
N GLY A 21 -8.20 -63.32 9.03
CA GLY A 21 -9.19 -63.36 7.95
C GLY A 21 -10.39 -64.20 8.35
N ASP A 22 -11.49 -63.56 8.70
CA ASP A 22 -12.78 -64.13 8.35
C ASP A 22 -12.89 -63.97 6.82
N ASP A 23 -12.94 -65.07 6.07
CA ASP A 23 -13.07 -64.93 4.60
C ASP A 23 -14.44 -64.31 4.25
N GLY A 24 -15.37 -64.25 5.22
CA GLY A 24 -16.28 -63.12 5.41
C GLY A 24 -17.22 -62.77 4.29
N ARG A 25 -17.43 -63.71 3.36
CA ARG A 25 -18.16 -63.46 2.12
C ARG A 25 -19.60 -63.15 2.42
N ILE A 26 -19.94 -61.86 2.40
CA ILE A 26 -21.31 -61.40 2.28
C ILE A 26 -21.70 -61.67 0.82
N GLU A 27 -22.28 -62.85 0.60
CA GLU A 27 -22.81 -63.26 -0.69
C GLU A 27 -24.23 -62.71 -0.87
N PHE A 28 -24.47 -61.98 -1.96
CA PHE A 28 -25.81 -61.57 -2.37
C PHE A 28 -26.26 -62.44 -3.55
N GLN A 29 -27.38 -63.15 -3.40
CA GLN A 29 -27.94 -63.97 -4.47
C GLN A 29 -28.72 -63.08 -5.43
N ILE A 30 -28.30 -63.06 -6.70
CA ILE A 30 -28.93 -62.25 -7.76
C ILE A 30 -29.73 -63.11 -8.74
N ASP A 31 -29.53 -64.44 -8.75
CA ASP A 31 -30.35 -65.43 -9.47
C ASP A 31 -30.23 -66.83 -8.85
N SER A 32 -31.05 -67.81 -9.25
CA SER A 32 -31.05 -69.19 -8.71
C SER A 32 -29.70 -69.91 -8.87
N SER A 33 -28.84 -69.44 -9.78
CA SER A 33 -27.50 -69.99 -10.04
C SER A 33 -26.37 -68.96 -9.99
N SER A 34 -26.63 -67.71 -9.59
CA SER A 34 -25.62 -66.65 -9.56
C SER A 34 -25.58 -65.93 -8.21
N ARG A 35 -24.38 -65.91 -7.62
CA ARG A 35 -24.08 -65.21 -6.36
C ARG A 35 -22.95 -64.22 -6.62
N MET A 36 -23.14 -62.99 -6.17
CA MET A 36 -22.12 -61.95 -6.22
C MET A 36 -21.56 -61.75 -4.82
N VAL A 37 -20.24 -61.74 -4.70
CA VAL A 37 -19.55 -61.43 -3.45
C VAL A 37 -19.37 -59.91 -3.40
N ILE A 38 -19.89 -59.26 -2.36
CA ILE A 38 -19.68 -57.83 -2.12
C ILE A 38 -18.90 -57.71 -0.81
N ASN A 39 -17.60 -57.97 -0.90
CA ASN A 39 -16.69 -57.78 0.21
C ASN A 39 -15.72 -56.68 -0.14
N LEU A 40 -15.47 -55.80 0.82
CA LEU A 40 -14.25 -55.00 0.85
C LEU A 40 -13.32 -55.69 1.84
N THR A 41 -12.17 -56.15 1.39
CA THR A 41 -11.22 -56.84 2.28
C THR A 41 -10.69 -55.84 3.32
N GLY A 42 -10.38 -56.31 4.54
CA GLY A 42 -9.79 -55.44 5.56
C GLY A 42 -8.48 -54.77 5.08
N GLN A 43 -7.77 -55.39 4.14
CA GLN A 43 -6.64 -54.79 3.45
C GLN A 43 -7.06 -53.61 2.55
N GLU A 44 -8.16 -53.68 1.82
CA GLU A 44 -8.66 -52.54 1.02
C GLU A 44 -9.23 -51.42 1.89
N VAL A 45 -9.82 -51.73 3.06
CA VAL A 45 -10.34 -50.72 4.01
C VAL A 45 -9.25 -50.05 4.83
N PHE A 46 -8.26 -50.81 5.32
CA PHE A 46 -7.28 -50.33 6.32
C PHE A 46 -5.84 -50.25 5.80
N LEU A 47 -5.53 -50.86 4.65
CA LEU A 47 -4.21 -50.83 4.02
C LEU A 47 -4.26 -50.28 2.58
N GLY A 48 -5.44 -49.88 2.09
CA GLY A 48 -5.53 -48.99 0.94
C GLY A 48 -4.80 -47.70 1.27
N ALA A 49 -3.96 -47.22 0.36
CA ALA A 49 -3.31 -45.92 0.53
C ALA A 49 -4.42 -44.88 0.71
N LEU A 50 -4.59 -44.38 1.95
CA LEU A 50 -5.37 -43.18 2.18
C LEU A 50 -4.64 -42.08 1.43
N SER A 51 -5.40 -41.28 0.67
CA SER A 51 -4.77 -40.10 0.08
C SER A 51 -4.15 -39.28 1.20
N VAL A 52 -2.88 -38.93 1.02
CA VAL A 52 -2.20 -38.10 2.01
C VAL A 52 -2.95 -36.76 2.04
N LEU A 53 -3.17 -36.19 3.23
CA LEU A 53 -3.72 -34.84 3.35
C LEU A 53 -2.90 -33.89 2.45
N GLY A 54 -3.54 -33.33 1.42
CA GLY A 54 -2.90 -32.46 0.43
C GLY A 54 -2.43 -33.14 -0.86
N GLU A 55 -2.72 -34.43 -1.09
CA GLU A 55 -2.34 -35.13 -2.33
C GLU A 55 -3.09 -34.59 -3.56
N GLU A 56 -4.35 -34.17 -3.40
CA GLU A 56 -5.18 -33.63 -4.50
C GLU A 56 -5.59 -32.17 -4.31
N ALA A 57 -5.26 -31.56 -3.16
CA ALA A 57 -5.70 -30.21 -2.82
C ALA A 57 -4.52 -29.37 -2.33
N ASP A 58 -4.40 -28.15 -2.85
CA ASP A 58 -3.51 -27.15 -2.30
C ASP A 58 -3.97 -26.78 -0.89
N LEU A 59 -3.15 -27.12 0.10
CA LEU A 59 -3.43 -26.79 1.51
C LEU A 59 -2.95 -25.38 1.87
N ASN A 60 -2.17 -24.73 1.01
CA ASN A 60 -1.81 -23.32 1.13
C ASN A 60 -2.90 -22.46 0.48
N VAL A 61 -4.09 -22.51 1.06
CA VAL A 61 -5.15 -21.56 0.71
C VAL A 61 -4.72 -20.15 1.09
N GLY A 62 -4.87 -19.22 0.14
CA GLY A 62 -4.57 -17.81 0.37
C GLY A 62 -5.42 -17.20 1.48
N ILE A 63 -4.90 -16.16 2.12
CA ILE A 63 -5.58 -15.41 3.18
C ILE A 63 -6.86 -14.78 2.66
N VAL A 64 -7.86 -14.72 3.52
CA VAL A 64 -9.13 -14.04 3.31
C VAL A 64 -9.44 -13.20 4.53
N GLY A 65 -10.42 -12.30 4.44
CA GLY A 65 -10.71 -11.35 5.51
C GLY A 65 -10.99 -12.01 6.88
N PHE A 66 -11.63 -13.18 6.89
CA PHE A 66 -11.93 -13.94 8.11
C PHE A 66 -10.83 -14.94 8.51
N THR A 67 -9.66 -14.92 7.86
CA THR A 67 -8.51 -15.72 8.31
C THR A 67 -8.06 -15.18 9.67
N LEU A 68 -8.06 -16.03 10.70
CA LEU A 68 -7.63 -15.65 12.04
C LEU A 68 -6.12 -15.41 12.08
N LEU A 69 -5.70 -14.40 12.82
CA LEU A 69 -4.28 -14.11 13.02
C LEU A 69 -3.56 -15.24 13.76
N SER A 70 -4.27 -16.02 14.57
CA SER A 70 -3.74 -17.22 15.25
C SER A 70 -3.39 -18.37 14.31
N ASP A 71 -4.03 -18.42 13.14
CA ASP A 71 -3.89 -19.53 12.20
C ASP A 71 -2.73 -19.33 11.21
N LEU A 72 -2.21 -18.10 11.15
CA LEU A 72 -1.06 -17.74 10.34
C LEU A 72 0.22 -18.42 10.83
N HIS A 73 1.23 -18.45 9.96
CA HIS A 73 2.54 -19.05 10.26
C HIS A 73 2.45 -20.51 10.73
N ASN A 74 1.67 -21.33 10.02
CA ASN A 74 1.40 -22.74 10.37
C ASN A 74 0.76 -22.90 11.75
N GLY A 75 -0.13 -21.98 12.14
CA GLY A 75 -0.81 -21.98 13.44
C GLY A 75 0.04 -21.50 14.62
N GLN A 76 1.22 -20.91 14.36
CA GLN A 76 1.95 -20.18 15.41
C GLN A 76 1.31 -18.82 15.72
N GLY A 77 0.56 -18.29 14.75
CA GLY A 77 -0.06 -16.99 14.82
C GLY A 77 0.91 -15.82 14.65
N VAL A 78 0.38 -14.62 14.79
CA VAL A 78 1.12 -13.36 14.77
C VAL A 78 1.28 -12.84 16.20
N ASP A 79 2.49 -12.45 16.59
CA ASP A 79 2.72 -11.77 17.88
C ASP A 79 2.29 -10.31 17.79
N LEU A 80 1.29 -9.95 18.61
CA LEU A 80 0.69 -8.61 18.67
C LEU A 80 1.17 -7.80 19.87
N SER A 81 2.30 -8.17 20.51
CA SER A 81 2.89 -7.42 21.61
C SER A 81 4.21 -6.75 21.17
N PRO A 82 4.24 -5.44 20.87
CA PRO A 82 3.24 -4.42 21.16
C PRO A 82 2.13 -4.25 20.10
N GLY A 83 2.24 -4.86 18.91
CA GLY A 83 1.20 -4.78 17.88
C GLY A 83 1.08 -3.41 17.22
N THR A 84 2.04 -2.50 17.48
CA THR A 84 2.06 -1.14 16.95
C THR A 84 3.14 -0.96 15.90
N PHE A 85 2.85 -0.22 14.83
CA PHE A 85 3.82 0.23 13.85
C PHE A 85 3.43 1.59 13.28
N THR A 86 4.33 2.25 12.55
CA THR A 86 4.08 3.59 12.02
C THR A 86 3.99 3.57 10.52
N ILE A 87 3.16 4.43 9.94
CA ILE A 87 3.17 4.73 8.51
C ILE A 87 3.41 6.23 8.38
N THR A 88 4.42 6.62 7.62
CA THR A 88 4.76 8.01 7.33
C THR A 88 4.45 8.32 5.88
N ASP A 89 3.57 9.29 5.62
CA ASP A 89 3.45 9.96 4.33
C ASP A 89 4.60 10.97 4.21
N GLN A 90 5.53 10.71 3.30
CA GLN A 90 6.72 11.55 3.13
C GLN A 90 6.43 12.82 2.32
N ASN A 91 5.30 12.87 1.60
CA ASN A 91 4.91 14.04 0.82
C ASN A 91 4.19 15.05 1.69
N LEU A 92 3.27 14.58 2.55
CA LEU A 92 2.49 15.43 3.44
C LEU A 92 3.10 15.57 4.84
N GLY A 93 4.10 14.75 5.18
CA GLY A 93 4.73 14.74 6.50
C GLY A 93 3.85 14.19 7.61
N ILE A 94 2.79 13.46 7.25
CA ILE A 94 1.84 12.88 8.21
C ILE A 94 2.42 11.58 8.74
N ILE A 95 2.46 11.42 10.07
CA ILE A 95 2.86 10.18 10.72
C ILE A 95 1.61 9.58 11.38
N SER A 96 1.21 8.41 10.90
CA SER A 96 0.13 7.62 11.47
C SER A 96 0.69 6.49 12.31
N THR A 97 0.24 6.35 13.56
CA THR A 97 0.62 5.22 14.43
C THR A 97 -0.53 4.23 14.43
N ILE A 98 -0.28 3.05 13.87
CA ILE A 98 -1.26 1.97 13.76
C ILE A 98 -1.09 1.03 14.95
N ASP A 99 -2.19 0.72 15.63
CA ASP A 99 -2.26 -0.25 16.71
C ASP A 99 -3.21 -1.40 16.32
N VAL A 100 -2.65 -2.55 15.95
CA VAL A 100 -3.40 -3.77 15.60
C VAL A 100 -3.49 -4.75 16.77
N SER A 101 -3.16 -4.34 18.00
CA SER A 101 -3.13 -5.23 19.17
C SER A 101 -4.49 -5.86 19.51
N ALA A 102 -5.59 -5.22 19.12
CA ALA A 102 -6.95 -5.71 19.31
C ALA A 102 -7.50 -6.54 18.13
N ALA A 103 -6.73 -6.73 17.05
CA ALA A 103 -7.19 -7.46 15.88
C ALA A 103 -7.28 -8.97 16.14
N THR A 104 -8.33 -9.61 15.63
CA THR A 104 -8.52 -11.06 15.73
C THR A 104 -8.34 -11.78 14.39
N ASP A 105 -8.73 -11.13 13.30
CA ASP A 105 -8.61 -11.63 11.93
C ASP A 105 -7.98 -10.59 10.97
N ILE A 106 -7.79 -10.98 9.71
CA ILE A 106 -7.25 -10.09 8.68
C ILE A 106 -8.16 -8.87 8.44
N ASN A 107 -9.49 -9.01 8.50
CA ASN A 107 -10.42 -7.89 8.32
C ASN A 107 -10.29 -6.85 9.43
N ASP A 108 -10.10 -7.27 10.68
CA ASP A 108 -9.83 -6.36 11.78
C ASP A 108 -8.55 -5.55 11.52
N VAL A 109 -7.47 -6.21 11.09
CA VAL A 109 -6.21 -5.54 10.73
C VAL A 109 -6.41 -4.50 9.62
N LEU A 110 -7.08 -4.88 8.52
CA LEU A 110 -7.34 -3.97 7.41
C LEU A 110 -8.24 -2.80 7.83
N THR A 111 -9.25 -3.07 8.66
CA THR A 111 -10.16 -2.05 9.16
C THR A 111 -9.43 -1.05 10.05
N ILE A 112 -8.60 -1.53 10.97
CA ILE A 112 -7.80 -0.71 11.87
C ILE A 112 -6.84 0.17 11.07
N ILE A 113 -6.07 -0.41 10.14
CA ILE A 113 -5.12 0.35 9.32
C ILE A 113 -5.86 1.45 8.54
N ASN A 114 -6.91 1.09 7.80
CA ASN A 114 -7.63 2.04 6.95
C ASN A 114 -8.36 3.12 7.74
N ALA A 115 -8.95 2.77 8.90
CA ALA A 115 -9.61 3.73 9.76
C ALA A 115 -8.63 4.73 10.37
N GLN A 116 -7.46 4.25 10.83
CA GLN A 116 -6.44 5.10 11.43
C GLN A 116 -5.76 6.01 10.39
N LEU A 117 -5.42 5.47 9.22
CA LEU A 117 -4.90 6.27 8.10
C LEU A 117 -5.85 7.40 7.71
N ALA A 118 -7.15 7.09 7.55
CA ALA A 118 -8.16 8.09 7.21
C ALA A 118 -8.36 9.12 8.33
N ALA A 119 -8.32 8.70 9.61
CA ALA A 119 -8.42 9.61 10.75
C ALA A 119 -7.23 10.59 10.83
N ASP A 120 -6.03 10.13 10.45
CA ASP A 120 -4.82 10.95 10.42
C ASP A 120 -4.68 11.77 9.13
N GLY A 121 -5.58 11.59 8.16
CA GLY A 121 -5.64 12.37 6.91
C GLY A 121 -4.88 11.76 5.73
N ILE A 122 -4.37 10.53 5.86
CA ILE A 122 -3.75 9.78 4.75
C ILE A 122 -4.88 9.09 3.97
N THR A 123 -5.39 9.75 2.92
CA THR A 123 -6.51 9.23 2.09
C THR A 123 -6.08 8.59 0.78
N ASN A 124 -4.79 8.65 0.48
CA ASN A 124 -4.13 8.14 -0.73
C ASN A 124 -3.44 6.78 -0.53
N LEU A 125 -3.69 6.11 0.59
CA LEU A 125 -3.16 4.79 0.93
C LEU A 125 -4.27 3.92 1.52
N GLN A 126 -4.41 2.70 1.01
CA GLN A 126 -5.38 1.73 1.50
C GLN A 126 -4.74 0.36 1.68
N ALA A 127 -4.89 -0.23 2.86
CA ALA A 127 -4.56 -1.63 3.09
C ALA A 127 -5.66 -2.54 2.55
N THR A 128 -5.27 -3.50 1.71
CA THR A 128 -6.15 -4.53 1.12
C THR A 128 -5.46 -5.89 1.15
N ILE A 129 -6.19 -6.97 0.84
CA ILE A 129 -5.56 -8.27 0.59
C ILE A 129 -5.00 -8.24 -0.84
N GLY A 130 -3.73 -8.60 -1.01
CA GLY A 130 -3.13 -8.68 -2.33
C GLY A 130 -3.85 -9.68 -3.24
N LEU A 131 -3.75 -9.48 -4.56
CA LEU A 131 -4.47 -10.28 -5.55
C LEU A 131 -4.17 -11.79 -5.44
N GLU A 132 -2.93 -12.12 -5.06
CA GLU A 132 -2.47 -13.50 -4.84
C GLU A 132 -2.86 -14.07 -3.47
N LYS A 133 -3.46 -13.25 -2.60
CA LYS A 133 -3.89 -13.64 -1.24
C LYS A 133 -2.77 -14.22 -0.38
N ASN A 134 -1.54 -13.74 -0.57
CA ASN A 134 -0.37 -14.15 0.23
C ASN A 134 0.18 -13.00 1.08
N ASN A 135 -0.33 -11.78 0.90
CA ASN A 135 0.12 -10.58 1.58
C ASN A 135 -1.02 -9.59 1.83
N ILE A 136 -0.76 -8.66 2.74
CA ILE A 136 -1.46 -7.38 2.80
C ILE A 136 -0.77 -6.45 1.80
N LEU A 137 -1.54 -5.88 0.89
CA LEU A 137 -1.12 -4.88 -0.06
C LEU A 137 -1.46 -3.49 0.49
N LEU A 138 -0.48 -2.60 0.51
CA LEU A 138 -0.73 -1.17 0.70
C LEU A 138 -0.87 -0.54 -0.68
N ASP A 139 -2.11 -0.35 -1.11
CA ASP A 139 -2.45 0.21 -2.41
C ASP A 139 -2.42 1.75 -2.34
N THR A 140 -1.65 2.37 -3.22
CA THR A 140 -1.46 3.82 -3.24
C THR A 140 -2.27 4.43 -4.38
N THR A 141 -2.86 5.60 -4.15
CA THR A 141 -3.55 6.37 -5.19
C THR A 141 -2.92 7.75 -5.28
N GLN A 142 -2.51 8.19 -6.46
CA GLN A 142 -2.00 9.55 -6.61
C GLN A 142 -3.10 10.58 -6.37
N ASN A 143 -2.85 11.58 -5.53
CA ASN A 143 -3.77 12.69 -5.26
C ASN A 143 -3.19 14.08 -5.62
N GLY A 144 -1.94 14.14 -6.06
CA GLY A 144 -1.29 15.38 -6.50
C GLY A 144 -0.94 16.34 -5.37
N LEU A 145 -1.16 15.96 -4.10
CA LEU A 145 -1.01 16.88 -2.99
C LEU A 145 0.47 17.08 -2.62
N ILE A 146 0.85 18.33 -2.41
CA ILE A 146 2.14 18.79 -1.91
C ILE A 146 1.99 19.45 -0.54
N SER A 147 3.10 19.50 0.20
CA SER A 147 3.24 20.23 1.45
C SER A 147 4.63 20.87 1.52
N ASN A 148 4.90 21.65 2.57
CA ASN A 148 6.22 22.25 2.77
C ASN A 148 7.35 21.22 2.91
N VAL A 149 7.04 19.96 3.26
CA VAL A 149 8.05 18.91 3.40
C VAL A 149 8.20 18.04 2.14
N THR A 150 7.36 18.26 1.11
CA THR A 150 7.50 17.53 -0.16
C THR A 150 8.86 17.84 -0.78
N ALA A 151 9.64 16.79 -1.03
CA ALA A 151 10.97 16.90 -1.59
C ALA A 151 10.92 17.23 -3.09
N LEU A 152 11.85 18.08 -3.54
CA LEU A 152 11.86 18.56 -4.93
C LEU A 152 12.18 17.46 -5.94
N ASP A 153 12.90 16.41 -5.54
CA ASP A 153 13.21 15.23 -6.38
C ASP A 153 11.98 14.36 -6.66
N LYS A 154 10.87 14.56 -5.93
CA LYS A 154 9.61 13.83 -6.12
C LYS A 154 8.64 14.52 -7.07
N LEU A 155 8.89 15.76 -7.45
CA LEU A 155 8.01 16.55 -8.30
C LEU A 155 8.09 16.09 -9.76
N ASN A 156 7.13 16.53 -10.56
CA ASN A 156 7.04 16.32 -12.00
C ASN A 156 7.15 14.84 -12.36
N GLU A 157 6.29 14.00 -11.75
CA GLU A 157 6.31 12.54 -11.91
C GLU A 157 7.64 11.89 -11.46
N GLY A 158 8.39 12.55 -10.57
CA GLY A 158 9.67 12.08 -10.05
C GLY A 158 10.88 12.47 -10.92
N ASN A 159 10.68 13.31 -11.93
CA ASN A 159 11.79 13.93 -12.67
C ASN A 159 12.53 15.00 -11.85
N GLY A 160 11.85 15.54 -10.84
CA GLY A 160 12.36 16.56 -9.94
C GLY A 160 12.41 17.95 -10.56
N VAL A 161 13.21 18.83 -9.94
CA VAL A 161 13.46 20.21 -10.36
C VAL A 161 14.97 20.39 -10.49
N ASP A 162 15.41 20.99 -11.61
CA ASP A 162 16.82 21.32 -11.78
C ASP A 162 17.15 22.63 -11.04
N LEU A 163 18.11 22.55 -10.12
CA LEU A 163 18.56 23.66 -9.30
C LEU A 163 19.99 24.11 -9.64
N HIS A 164 20.48 23.82 -10.85
CA HIS A 164 21.81 24.23 -11.31
C HIS A 164 21.70 25.08 -12.60
N PRO A 165 21.60 26.42 -12.50
CA PRO A 165 21.83 27.25 -11.31
C PRO A 165 20.62 27.41 -10.37
N GLY A 166 19.41 27.05 -10.79
CA GLY A 166 18.21 27.12 -9.93
C GLY A 166 17.75 28.55 -9.65
N GLU A 167 18.05 29.49 -10.54
CA GLU A 167 17.65 30.89 -10.40
C GLU A 167 16.40 31.20 -11.25
N ILE A 168 15.61 32.18 -10.81
CA ILE A 168 14.53 32.77 -11.59
C ILE A 168 14.64 34.29 -11.58
N LEU A 169 14.09 34.95 -12.60
CA LEU A 169 13.97 36.40 -12.69
C LEU A 169 12.53 36.84 -12.46
N VAL A 170 12.32 37.76 -11.52
CA VAL A 170 11.06 38.46 -11.28
C VAL A 170 11.20 39.89 -11.77
N THR A 171 10.40 40.30 -12.75
CA THR A 171 10.53 41.64 -13.37
C THR A 171 9.19 42.26 -13.74
N ASP A 172 9.10 43.59 -13.74
CA ASP A 172 7.99 44.35 -14.34
C ASP A 172 8.27 44.76 -15.81
N GLY A 173 9.37 44.26 -16.39
CA GLY A 173 9.88 44.70 -17.68
C GLY A 173 10.51 46.11 -17.67
N GLY A 174 10.74 46.67 -16.47
CA GLY A 174 11.16 48.04 -16.25
C GLY A 174 12.11 48.17 -15.06
N ALA A 175 11.63 48.76 -13.96
CA ALA A 175 12.48 49.12 -12.82
C ALA A 175 12.73 47.95 -11.86
N ILE A 176 11.83 46.98 -11.82
CA ILE A 176 11.94 45.80 -10.97
C ILE A 176 12.65 44.71 -11.79
N ASN A 177 13.82 44.29 -11.30
CA ASN A 177 14.58 43.17 -11.86
C ASN A 177 15.23 42.43 -10.69
N ALA A 178 14.54 41.43 -10.19
CA ALA A 178 14.92 40.69 -9.00
C ALA A 178 15.23 39.24 -9.33
N THR A 179 16.48 38.82 -9.10
CA THR A 179 16.85 37.40 -9.20
C THR A 179 16.56 36.72 -7.87
N VAL A 180 15.97 35.53 -7.92
CA VAL A 180 15.73 34.66 -6.77
C VAL A 180 16.49 33.35 -6.99
N ASP A 181 17.33 32.98 -6.04
CA ASP A 181 18.16 31.78 -6.06
C ASP A 181 17.54 30.65 -5.23
N PHE A 182 17.32 29.48 -5.85
CA PHE A 182 16.82 28.26 -5.21
C PHE A 182 17.86 27.15 -5.11
N SER A 183 19.13 27.38 -5.45
CA SER A 183 20.20 26.36 -5.52
C SER A 183 20.41 25.55 -4.25
N SER A 184 19.99 26.06 -3.08
CA SER A 184 20.08 25.39 -1.78
C SER A 184 18.79 24.71 -1.30
N ALA A 185 17.71 24.80 -2.08
CA ALA A 185 16.42 24.24 -1.72
C ALA A 185 16.40 22.72 -1.87
N ALA A 186 15.79 22.02 -0.91
CA ALA A 186 15.55 20.58 -0.98
C ALA A 186 14.06 20.23 -1.02
N THR A 187 13.20 21.14 -0.55
CA THR A 187 11.76 20.93 -0.40
C THR A 187 10.94 22.10 -0.95
N ILE A 188 9.64 21.91 -1.17
CA ILE A 188 8.68 22.97 -1.49
C ILE A 188 8.72 24.10 -0.44
N GLY A 189 8.87 23.76 0.84
CA GLY A 189 9.00 24.74 1.92
C GLY A 189 10.23 25.63 1.78
N ASP A 190 11.36 25.07 1.31
CA ASP A 190 12.57 25.83 1.05
C ASP A 190 12.38 26.79 -0.13
N ILE A 191 11.71 26.37 -1.20
CA ILE A 191 11.38 27.23 -2.36
C ILE A 191 10.52 28.41 -1.92
N ILE A 192 9.44 28.16 -1.19
CA ILE A 192 8.54 29.19 -0.67
C ILE A 192 9.30 30.18 0.23
N THR A 193 10.13 29.65 1.14
CA THR A 193 10.92 30.46 2.06
C THR A 193 11.95 31.31 1.33
N ALA A 194 12.67 30.72 0.37
CA ALA A 194 13.68 31.40 -0.43
C ALA A 194 13.07 32.54 -1.25
N PHE A 195 11.95 32.27 -1.93
CA PHE A 195 11.23 33.30 -2.71
C PHE A 195 10.78 34.46 -1.81
N ASN A 196 10.02 34.17 -0.76
CA ASN A 196 9.46 35.21 0.12
C ASN A 196 10.56 36.04 0.80
N THR A 197 11.66 35.41 1.20
CA THR A 197 12.79 36.09 1.85
C THR A 197 13.52 37.01 0.87
N GLN A 198 13.83 36.52 -0.34
CA GLN A 198 14.61 37.27 -1.32
C GLN A 198 13.81 38.39 -1.97
N ILE A 199 12.52 38.19 -2.24
CA ILE A 199 11.62 39.23 -2.78
C ILE A 199 11.46 40.38 -1.78
N ALA A 200 11.23 40.07 -0.51
CA ALA A 200 11.16 41.08 0.54
C ALA A 200 12.49 41.81 0.72
N ALA A 201 13.63 41.11 0.66
CA ALA A 201 14.97 41.72 0.77
C ALA A 201 15.28 42.68 -0.39
N GLN A 202 14.67 42.47 -1.55
CA GLN A 202 14.77 43.35 -2.73
C GLN A 202 13.77 44.51 -2.71
N GLY A 203 13.00 44.66 -1.63
CA GLY A 203 12.07 45.78 -1.44
C GLY A 203 10.76 45.65 -2.22
N ILE A 204 10.49 44.48 -2.82
CA ILE A 204 9.21 44.18 -3.48
C ILE A 204 8.21 43.80 -2.39
N ALA A 205 7.38 44.76 -1.98
CA ALA A 205 6.43 44.57 -0.90
C ALA A 205 5.15 43.84 -1.36
N ASN A 206 4.51 43.13 -0.43
CA ASN A 206 3.19 42.52 -0.58
C ASN A 206 3.07 41.47 -1.71
N VAL A 207 4.19 40.89 -2.15
CA VAL A 207 4.24 39.75 -3.07
C VAL A 207 4.68 38.52 -2.28
N ALA A 208 3.90 37.44 -2.34
CA ALA A 208 4.21 36.22 -1.60
C ALA A 208 3.88 34.96 -2.42
N MET A 209 4.75 33.96 -2.30
CA MET A 209 4.53 32.60 -2.78
C MET A 209 3.96 31.72 -1.66
N GLN A 210 3.05 30.83 -2.02
CA GLN A 210 2.46 29.82 -1.14
C GLN A 210 2.02 28.60 -1.94
N ILE A 211 1.58 27.54 -1.26
CA ILE A 211 0.86 26.43 -1.89
C ILE A 211 -0.57 26.90 -2.18
N ASN A 212 -1.08 26.60 -3.37
CA ASN A 212 -2.43 26.98 -3.77
C ASN A 212 -3.49 26.32 -2.88
N ALA A 213 -4.72 26.84 -2.92
CA ALA A 213 -5.82 26.32 -2.10
C ALA A 213 -6.17 24.84 -2.40
N ALA A 214 -5.86 24.34 -3.60
CA ALA A 214 -6.06 22.95 -3.97
C ALA A 214 -4.99 22.00 -3.40
N GLY A 215 -3.85 22.53 -2.96
CA GLY A 215 -2.74 21.75 -2.44
C GLY A 215 -1.87 21.06 -3.50
N THR A 216 -1.97 21.43 -4.78
CA THR A 216 -1.29 20.72 -5.89
C THR A 216 -0.24 21.54 -6.63
N ALA A 217 -0.25 22.87 -6.44
CA ALA A 217 0.63 23.78 -7.16
C ALA A 217 1.12 24.92 -6.26
N LEU A 218 2.14 25.63 -6.73
CA LEU A 218 2.55 26.90 -6.16
C LEU A 218 1.65 28.03 -6.69
N GLU A 219 1.37 29.01 -5.85
CA GLU A 219 0.65 30.23 -6.20
C GLU A 219 1.44 31.43 -5.69
N ILE A 220 1.47 32.49 -6.49
CA ILE A 220 2.13 33.74 -6.13
C ILE A 220 1.10 34.85 -6.20
N ILE A 221 0.98 35.60 -5.12
CA ILE A 221 -0.03 36.63 -4.94
C ILE A 221 0.65 37.97 -4.76
N ASP A 222 0.31 38.92 -5.62
CA ASP A 222 0.53 40.34 -5.41
C ASP A 222 -0.71 40.95 -4.73
N SER A 223 -0.54 41.34 -3.47
CA SER A 223 -1.59 41.93 -2.63
C SER A 223 -1.50 43.45 -2.54
N ASN A 224 -0.71 44.10 -3.40
CA ASN A 224 -0.71 45.55 -3.53
C ASN A 224 -2.08 46.05 -4.04
N GLY A 225 -2.48 47.26 -3.61
CA GLY A 225 -3.76 47.85 -4.04
C GLY A 225 -3.85 48.10 -5.55
N VAL A 226 -2.69 48.24 -6.21
CA VAL A 226 -2.53 48.16 -7.66
C VAL A 226 -1.45 47.11 -7.91
N PRO A 227 -1.72 46.06 -8.70
CA PRO A 227 -0.71 45.05 -9.02
C PRO A 227 0.51 45.69 -9.68
N LEU A 228 1.69 45.20 -9.30
CA LEU A 228 2.97 45.67 -9.79
C LEU A 228 3.24 45.23 -11.24
N GLY A 229 2.43 44.31 -11.78
CA GLY A 229 2.59 43.80 -13.15
C GLY A 229 3.86 42.98 -13.31
N LEU A 230 4.18 42.16 -12.31
CA LEU A 230 5.37 41.34 -12.29
C LEU A 230 5.22 40.13 -13.22
N SER A 231 6.34 39.63 -13.71
CA SER A 231 6.46 38.44 -14.52
C SER A 231 7.61 37.59 -14.02
N ILE A 232 7.41 36.27 -14.02
CA ILE A 232 8.44 35.29 -13.71
C ILE A 232 8.98 34.70 -14.99
N MET A 233 10.30 34.77 -15.12
CA MET A 233 11.05 34.31 -16.28
C MET A 233 12.24 33.47 -15.83
N GLU A 234 12.72 32.58 -16.71
CA GLU A 234 14.01 31.93 -16.54
C GLU A 234 15.14 32.96 -16.71
N THR A 235 16.27 32.78 -16.02
CA THR A 235 17.40 33.70 -16.16
C THR A 235 18.17 33.47 -17.46
N SER A 236 18.09 32.25 -18.02
CA SER A 236 18.72 31.87 -19.28
C SER A 236 17.87 30.88 -20.10
N ALA A 237 18.15 30.76 -21.40
CA ALA A 237 17.40 29.86 -22.30
C ALA A 237 17.66 28.36 -22.07
N SER A 238 18.69 28.03 -21.29
CA SER A 238 19.02 26.65 -20.88
C SER A 238 18.40 26.25 -19.55
N GLU A 239 17.81 27.20 -18.82
CA GLU A 239 17.14 26.95 -17.56
C GLU A 239 15.67 26.64 -17.75
N ASN A 240 15.13 25.87 -16.83
CA ASN A 240 13.72 25.49 -16.77
C ASN A 240 13.22 25.47 -15.32
N THR A 241 13.86 26.20 -14.41
CA THR A 241 13.54 26.20 -12.98
C THR A 241 12.11 26.70 -12.76
N ALA A 242 11.76 27.86 -13.31
CA ALA A 242 10.40 28.40 -13.18
C ALA A 242 9.37 27.51 -13.88
N SER A 243 9.72 26.94 -15.03
CA SER A 243 8.85 26.04 -15.78
C SER A 243 8.59 24.72 -15.05
N THR A 244 9.60 24.13 -14.41
CA THR A 244 9.50 22.85 -13.68
C THR A 244 8.90 23.03 -12.29
N LEU A 245 8.99 24.23 -11.71
CA LEU A 245 8.20 24.65 -10.54
C LEU A 245 6.79 25.11 -10.93
N GLY A 246 6.44 25.10 -12.22
CA GLY A 246 5.11 25.47 -12.72
C GLY A 246 4.75 26.95 -12.56
N ILE A 247 5.71 27.84 -12.24
CA ILE A 247 5.51 29.27 -11.92
C ILE A 247 6.01 30.22 -13.01
N LEU A 248 6.25 29.74 -14.22
CA LEU A 248 6.60 30.60 -15.36
C LEU A 248 5.34 31.35 -15.83
N GLY A 249 5.34 32.69 -15.77
CA GLY A 249 4.20 33.50 -16.22
C GLY A 249 4.05 34.84 -15.51
N ASP A 250 2.97 35.55 -15.85
CA ASP A 250 2.66 36.88 -15.32
C ASP A 250 1.83 36.83 -14.01
N ILE A 251 2.14 37.73 -13.09
CA ILE A 251 1.44 37.93 -11.83
C ILE A 251 0.47 39.11 -12.00
N ASP A 252 -0.80 38.82 -12.26
CA ASP A 252 -1.85 39.84 -12.39
C ASP A 252 -3.20 39.38 -11.83
N PRO A 253 -3.57 39.71 -10.58
CA PRO A 253 -2.73 39.95 -9.39
C PRO A 253 -2.17 38.65 -8.78
N THR A 254 -2.55 37.51 -9.34
CA THR A 254 -2.18 36.17 -8.86
C THR A 254 -1.67 35.35 -10.02
N LEU A 255 -0.53 34.70 -9.85
CA LEU A 255 -0.05 33.66 -10.73
C LEU A 255 -0.37 32.31 -10.09
N MET A 256 -1.31 31.59 -10.69
CA MET A 256 -1.55 30.19 -10.35
C MET A 256 -0.60 29.31 -11.13
N GLY A 257 0.24 28.57 -10.41
CA GLY A 257 1.14 27.61 -11.01
C GLY A 257 0.42 26.39 -11.57
N ARG A 258 1.17 25.58 -12.31
CA ARG A 258 0.70 24.28 -12.80
C ARG A 258 0.79 23.23 -11.71
N ASP A 259 -0.02 22.18 -11.84
CA ASP A 259 0.12 20.97 -11.01
C ASP A 259 1.56 20.45 -11.08
N LEU A 260 2.11 20.11 -9.91
CA LEU A 260 3.48 19.63 -9.77
C LEU A 260 3.59 18.12 -9.76
N ASP A 261 2.47 17.40 -9.83
CA ASP A 261 2.41 15.94 -10.01
C ASP A 261 3.45 15.18 -9.16
N PRO A 262 3.47 15.36 -7.81
CA PRO A 262 4.45 14.72 -6.93
C PRO A 262 4.25 13.21 -6.91
N VAL A 263 5.29 12.38 -6.96
CA VAL A 263 5.14 10.92 -6.77
C VAL A 263 4.81 10.59 -5.31
N VAL A 264 3.83 9.72 -5.08
CA VAL A 264 3.49 9.23 -3.73
C VAL A 264 4.68 8.50 -3.09
N SER A 265 4.95 8.77 -1.82
CA SER A 265 6.05 8.14 -1.09
C SER A 265 5.65 7.87 0.36
N PHE A 266 5.66 6.58 0.74
CA PHE A 266 5.30 6.13 2.08
C PHE A 266 6.43 5.31 2.68
N LYS A 267 6.55 5.39 4.01
CA LYS A 267 7.48 4.57 4.80
C LYS A 267 6.72 3.90 5.92
N VAL A 268 6.87 2.58 6.05
CA VAL A 268 6.38 1.77 7.17
C VAL A 268 7.53 1.49 8.14
#